data_AF-A0A3S0SLT8-F1
#
_entry.id   AF-A0A3S0SLT8-F1
#
_cell.length_a   1.000
_cell.length_b   1.000
_cell.length_c   1.000
_cell.angle_alpha   90.00
_cell.angle_beta   90.00
_cell.angle_gamma   90.00
#
_symmetry.space_group_name_H-M   'P 1'
#
loop_
_entity.id
_entity.type
_entity.pdbx_description
1 polymer ?
#
loop_
_entity_poly.entity_id
_entity_poly.type
_entity_poly.pdbx_seq_one_letter_code
_entity_poly.pdbx_strand_id
1 'polypeptide(L)'
;MKKILTLLMGLSLTTTAVNTIISCTIKSNPEQADGGGLDYQGDLKILNTITKHIADSFQQYATEKTLIYINDYSIPEFENLFSMVSAAKPSQKLDRNDQQVEPALSALVNGFLAVFDNLNRKIADDYSNYYPDSVPMATDQSDMKFTLNYIDINKLGTLTNVDTNGLKGVRLDFKLQLKVKFKSLEPGMPFTFQYAITNDGVRMKKILTAVTGAVSKAIVKFFNTNGGDIIVNQNSAYRNIYDNFDLNYAYDHSMLDTIVQNELSTALQADYGLGDIRDSITYAPDEEILALLNSIINPDTNGVTPSLPEDEKYTWVNTGYAPDKLTPENFLTYYGKKLNILTSTTGPKLQLGQFKVNLAKVLVAGIPLVGVVLNDGKPFYINIGITRDGMINKIKNFGRIIAAFYKYYQITWDIKRYTEGRIQLEPKLHEMMFDDPQTYTYKKIWSVLLKKFKEDPKNQTLPDLDKFWVSTFSNKDIVMGHDIPNLPERGIYLFHQDNYNLWFQFGVNSTTNNIYYTPWPVDKWNIAFKPYGSPM
;
A
#
# COMPACT_ATOMS: atom_id res chain seq x y z
N MET A 1 -10.36 -20.42 -22.00
CA MET A 1 -10.14 -19.10 -22.62
C MET A 1 -9.42 -18.24 -21.59
N LYS A 2 -8.08 -18.21 -21.50
CA LYS A 2 -7.12 -17.42 -22.30
C LYS A 2 -7.68 -16.06 -22.75
N LYS A 3 -7.69 -15.08 -21.83
CA LYS A 3 -7.33 -13.65 -21.97
C LYS A 3 -7.92 -12.86 -20.79
N ILE A 4 -7.16 -11.85 -20.34
CA ILE A 4 -7.46 -10.85 -19.29
C ILE A 4 -7.11 -11.29 -17.85
N LEU A 5 -5.84 -11.11 -17.48
CA LEU A 5 -5.40 -10.32 -16.31
C LEU A 5 -3.87 -10.25 -16.35
N THR A 6 -3.35 -9.20 -16.95
CA THR A 6 -1.93 -8.83 -16.87
C THR A 6 -1.92 -7.39 -16.39
N LEU A 7 -2.09 -7.21 -15.08
CA LEU A 7 -1.87 -5.94 -14.41
C LEU A 7 -0.51 -6.07 -13.73
N LEU A 8 0.49 -5.50 -14.40
CA LEU A 8 1.84 -5.31 -13.89
C LEU A 8 1.76 -4.47 -12.62
N MET A 9 2.08 -5.06 -11.48
CA MET A 9 2.51 -4.31 -10.29
C MET A 9 4.00 -4.05 -10.41
N GLY A 10 4.36 -2.83 -10.81
CA GLY A 10 5.66 -2.26 -10.48
C GLY A 10 5.56 -1.70 -9.07
N LEU A 11 6.03 -2.48 -8.10
CA LEU A 11 6.34 -1.94 -6.77
C LEU A 11 7.82 -1.55 -6.82
N SER A 12 8.11 -0.27 -6.64
CA SER A 12 9.43 0.24 -6.30
C SER A 12 9.44 0.46 -4.79
N LEU A 13 9.93 -0.51 -4.02
CA LEU A 13 10.01 -0.35 -2.56
C LEU A 13 11.11 0.65 -2.22
N THR A 14 10.70 1.88 -1.90
CA THR A 14 11.54 2.82 -1.17
C THR A 14 10.83 3.19 0.11
N THR A 15 10.69 2.23 1.03
CA THR A 15 9.87 2.46 2.20
C THR A 15 10.38 1.71 3.42
N THR A 16 10.57 2.47 4.49
CA THR A 16 10.37 1.95 5.85
C THR A 16 8.85 1.88 6.10
N ALA A 17 8.41 0.84 6.79
CA ALA A 17 7.08 0.68 7.38
C ALA A 17 5.84 0.89 6.46
N VAL A 18 5.69 0.08 5.41
CA VAL A 18 4.38 -0.21 4.80
C VAL A 18 3.84 -1.48 5.45
N ASN A 19 2.65 -1.42 6.05
CA ASN A 19 1.93 -2.62 6.47
C ASN A 19 1.25 -3.19 5.22
N THR A 20 1.98 -3.91 4.37
CA THR A 20 1.48 -4.46 3.10
C THR A 20 0.58 -5.68 3.30
N ILE A 21 -0.73 -5.53 3.08
CA ILE A 21 -1.66 -6.64 2.81
C ILE A 21 -1.32 -7.03 1.40
N ILE A 22 -0.71 -8.19 1.31
CA ILE A 22 -0.40 -8.83 0.06
C ILE A 22 -1.70 -9.43 -0.45
N SER A 23 -2.15 -8.96 -1.62
CA SER A 23 -3.08 -9.73 -2.46
C SER A 23 -2.41 -11.04 -2.83
N CYS A 24 -2.68 -12.10 -2.08
CA CYS A 24 -2.09 -13.42 -2.31
C CYS A 24 -2.74 -14.10 -3.51
N THR A 25 -1.91 -14.63 -4.42
CA THR A 25 -2.35 -15.66 -5.36
C THR A 25 -2.54 -16.97 -4.61
N ILE A 26 -3.78 -17.39 -4.39
CA ILE A 26 -4.10 -18.70 -3.83
C ILE A 26 -3.66 -19.77 -4.83
N LYS A 27 -2.75 -20.66 -4.43
CA LYS A 27 -2.56 -21.93 -5.13
C LYS A 27 -3.79 -22.79 -4.87
N SER A 28 -4.57 -23.02 -5.91
CA SER A 28 -5.63 -24.02 -5.92
C SER A 28 -5.00 -25.42 -5.87
N ASN A 29 -5.11 -26.10 -4.72
CA ASN A 29 -5.25 -27.55 -4.70
C ASN A 29 -6.09 -27.96 -3.49
N PRO A 30 -7.24 -28.64 -3.71
CA PRO A 30 -8.04 -29.16 -2.62
C PRO A 30 -7.57 -30.59 -2.34
N GLU A 31 -6.89 -30.81 -1.22
CA GLU A 31 -7.02 -32.09 -0.51
C GLU A 31 -6.42 -32.01 0.90
N GLN A 32 -7.26 -32.41 1.84
CA GLN A 32 -6.98 -32.76 3.24
C GLN A 32 -6.74 -31.60 4.22
N ALA A 33 -7.82 -31.32 4.95
CA ALA A 33 -7.78 -30.61 6.22
C ALA A 33 -7.11 -31.50 7.28
N ASP A 34 -6.08 -30.97 7.91
CA ASP A 34 -5.83 -31.14 9.34
C ASP A 34 -5.14 -29.89 9.90
N GLY A 35 -5.74 -29.27 10.91
CA GLY A 35 -5.05 -28.53 11.98
C GLY A 35 -4.25 -27.25 11.70
N GLY A 36 -4.41 -26.53 10.56
CA GLY A 36 -3.54 -25.39 10.24
C GLY A 36 -4.15 -24.26 9.39
N GLY A 37 -5.45 -23.98 9.55
CA GLY A 37 -6.13 -22.92 8.79
C GLY A 37 -5.48 -21.54 8.95
N LEU A 38 -5.64 -20.68 7.92
CA LEU A 38 -5.27 -19.27 8.01
C LEU A 38 -6.19 -18.56 9.01
N ASP A 39 -5.63 -18.06 10.11
CA ASP A 39 -6.26 -17.01 10.92
C ASP A 39 -5.99 -15.68 10.22
N TYR A 40 -6.95 -15.24 9.40
CA TYR A 40 -6.77 -14.07 8.53
C TYR A 40 -6.29 -12.81 9.25
N GLN A 41 -6.63 -12.58 10.53
CA GLN A 41 -6.19 -11.37 11.22
C GLN A 41 -4.84 -11.56 11.92
N GLY A 42 -4.65 -12.69 12.62
CA GLY A 42 -3.38 -12.99 13.31
C GLY A 42 -2.22 -13.25 12.34
N ASP A 43 -2.47 -14.06 11.30
CA ASP A 43 -1.47 -14.49 10.33
C ASP A 43 -0.98 -13.34 9.45
N LEU A 44 -1.89 -12.47 9.00
CA LEU A 44 -1.50 -11.28 8.22
C LEU A 44 -0.66 -10.32 9.07
N LYS A 45 -0.95 -10.17 10.36
CA LYS A 45 -0.15 -9.34 11.25
C LYS A 45 1.28 -9.87 11.41
N ILE A 46 1.45 -11.18 11.53
CA ILE A 46 2.76 -11.82 11.59
C ILE A 46 3.50 -11.64 10.27
N LEU A 47 2.84 -11.93 9.14
CA LEU A 47 3.42 -11.74 7.81
C LEU A 47 3.86 -10.29 7.58
N ASN A 48 3.05 -9.31 7.98
CA ASN A 48 3.39 -7.89 7.91
C ASN A 48 4.61 -7.55 8.75
N THR A 49 4.72 -8.11 9.95
CA THR A 49 5.87 -7.92 10.84
C THR A 49 7.15 -8.47 10.22
N ILE A 50 7.08 -9.68 9.64
CA ILE A 50 8.20 -10.30 8.90
C ILE A 50 8.60 -9.43 7.71
N THR A 51 7.63 -9.03 6.88
CA THR A 51 7.82 -8.22 5.68
C THR A 51 8.49 -6.88 6.01
N LYS A 52 8.07 -6.24 7.10
CA LYS A 52 8.68 -5.01 7.61
C LYS A 52 10.14 -5.21 8.03
N HIS A 53 10.43 -6.26 8.79
CA HIS A 53 11.80 -6.57 9.22
C HIS A 53 12.73 -6.81 8.02
N ILE A 54 12.21 -7.44 6.96
CA ILE A 54 12.91 -7.64 5.68
C ILE A 54 13.21 -6.30 5.02
N ALA A 55 12.19 -5.46 4.82
CA ALA A 55 12.34 -4.16 4.19
C ALA A 55 13.33 -3.25 4.94
N ASP A 56 13.23 -3.18 6.27
CA ASP A 56 14.10 -2.34 7.11
C ASP A 56 15.58 -2.81 7.01
N SER A 57 15.83 -4.12 7.01
CA SER A 57 17.18 -4.69 6.92
C SER A 57 17.83 -4.43 5.55
N PHE A 58 17.07 -4.62 4.46
CA PHE A 58 17.60 -4.35 3.12
C PHE A 58 17.74 -2.86 2.83
N GLN A 59 16.93 -2.00 3.45
CA GLN A 59 17.13 -0.55 3.38
C GLN A 59 18.45 -0.14 4.05
N GLN A 60 18.78 -0.74 5.21
CA GLN A 60 20.06 -0.51 5.85
C GLN A 60 21.22 -0.95 4.95
N TYR A 61 21.13 -2.15 4.37
CA TYR A 61 22.11 -2.63 3.39
C TYR A 61 22.28 -1.66 2.21
N ALA A 62 21.18 -1.20 1.61
CA ALA A 62 21.19 -0.25 0.50
C ALA A 62 21.95 1.03 0.85
N THR A 63 21.72 1.56 2.06
CA THR A 63 22.34 2.78 2.57
C THR A 63 23.84 2.60 2.83
N GLU A 64 24.22 1.45 3.41
CA GLU A 64 25.62 1.14 3.71
C GLU A 64 26.45 0.84 2.47
N LYS A 65 25.81 0.26 1.43
CA LYS A 65 26.48 -0.18 0.21
C LYS A 65 26.31 0.76 -0.98
N THR A 66 25.72 1.95 -0.80
CA THR A 66 25.50 2.87 -1.93
C THR A 66 26.79 3.27 -2.65
N LEU A 67 27.93 3.39 -1.94
CA LEU A 67 29.23 3.69 -2.55
C LEU A 67 30.10 2.43 -2.55
N ILE A 68 30.50 1.97 -3.73
CA ILE A 68 31.39 0.82 -3.93
C ILE A 68 32.74 1.34 -4.43
N TYR A 69 33.79 1.06 -3.65
CA TYR A 69 35.16 1.31 -4.05
C TYR A 69 35.77 0.01 -4.57
N ILE A 70 36.14 0.00 -5.85
CA ILE A 70 36.52 -1.24 -6.55
C ILE A 70 37.76 -1.93 -5.94
N ASN A 71 38.67 -1.15 -5.35
CA ASN A 71 39.90 -1.71 -4.77
C ASN A 71 39.64 -2.47 -3.46
N ASP A 72 38.44 -2.36 -2.86
CA ASP A 72 38.05 -3.18 -1.71
C ASP A 72 37.79 -4.64 -2.10
N TYR A 73 37.58 -4.93 -3.39
CA TYR A 73 37.16 -6.24 -3.88
C TYR A 73 38.29 -7.06 -4.50
N SER A 74 39.41 -6.43 -4.90
CA SER A 74 40.50 -7.09 -5.64
C SER A 74 40.05 -7.84 -6.91
N ILE A 75 39.02 -7.32 -7.60
CA ILE A 75 38.43 -7.89 -8.82
C ILE A 75 38.65 -6.92 -9.99
N PRO A 76 39.57 -7.21 -10.93
CA PRO A 76 39.89 -6.30 -12.04
C PRO A 76 38.71 -5.95 -12.95
N GLU A 77 37.75 -6.86 -13.11
CA GLU A 77 36.61 -6.72 -14.01
C GLU A 77 35.67 -5.56 -13.63
N PHE A 78 35.77 -5.03 -12.41
CA PHE A 78 35.09 -3.78 -12.05
C PHE A 78 35.50 -2.60 -12.96
N GLU A 79 36.75 -2.56 -13.43
CA GLU A 79 37.23 -1.50 -14.33
C GLU A 79 36.51 -1.51 -15.69
N ASN A 80 36.05 -2.68 -16.14
CA ASN A 80 35.35 -2.82 -17.43
C ASN A 80 34.05 -2.00 -17.44
N LEU A 81 33.36 -1.92 -16.29
CA LEU A 81 32.11 -1.18 -16.14
C LEU A 81 32.24 0.28 -16.55
N PHE A 82 33.35 0.95 -16.24
CA PHE A 82 33.52 2.39 -16.55
C PHE A 82 33.52 2.72 -18.04
N SER A 83 33.81 1.74 -18.90
CA SER A 83 33.91 1.93 -20.36
C SER A 83 32.64 1.56 -21.13
N MET A 84 31.69 0.86 -20.47
CA MET A 84 30.49 0.33 -21.13
C MET A 84 29.39 1.38 -21.34
N VAL A 85 29.45 2.48 -20.58
CA VAL A 85 28.49 3.59 -20.63
C VAL A 85 29.21 4.92 -20.79
N SER A 86 28.54 5.87 -21.44
CA SER A 86 29.06 7.22 -21.68
C SER A 86 27.90 8.21 -21.83
N ALA A 87 28.17 9.51 -21.95
CA ALA A 87 27.14 10.49 -22.24
C ALA A 87 26.31 10.16 -23.51
N ALA A 88 26.95 9.58 -24.54
CA ALA A 88 26.27 9.18 -25.78
C ALA A 88 25.48 7.86 -25.65
N LYS A 89 25.89 6.98 -24.73
CA LYS A 89 25.21 5.72 -24.41
C LYS A 89 25.06 5.62 -22.88
N PRO A 90 24.08 6.34 -22.30
CA PRO A 90 24.04 6.57 -20.86
C PRO A 90 23.56 5.37 -20.05
N SER A 91 23.03 4.32 -20.69
CA SER A 91 22.51 3.14 -20.00
C SER A 91 22.75 1.86 -20.79
N GLN A 92 23.07 0.78 -20.09
CA GLN A 92 23.26 -0.55 -20.65
C GLN A 92 22.78 -1.63 -19.67
N LYS A 93 21.92 -2.54 -20.14
CA LYS A 93 21.61 -3.77 -19.40
C LYS A 93 22.82 -4.70 -19.45
N LEU A 94 23.18 -5.27 -18.31
CA LEU A 94 24.27 -6.23 -18.21
C LEU A 94 23.72 -7.66 -18.14
N ASP A 95 24.38 -8.57 -18.85
CA ASP A 95 24.18 -10.00 -18.69
C ASP A 95 25.11 -10.49 -17.58
N ARG A 96 24.56 -11.19 -16.60
CA ARG A 96 25.33 -11.76 -15.50
C ARG A 96 26.33 -12.82 -15.98
N ASN A 97 26.07 -13.47 -17.12
CA ASN A 97 26.93 -14.51 -17.67
C ASN A 97 28.01 -13.97 -18.62
N ASP A 98 28.04 -12.66 -18.87
CA ASP A 98 29.10 -12.04 -19.68
C ASP A 98 30.42 -12.07 -18.91
N GLN A 99 31.41 -12.81 -19.45
CA GLN A 99 32.73 -12.98 -18.83
C GLN A 99 33.46 -11.67 -18.52
N GLN A 100 33.12 -10.56 -19.20
CA GLN A 100 33.75 -9.27 -18.92
C GLN A 100 33.27 -8.62 -17.62
N VAL A 101 32.11 -9.01 -17.10
CA VAL A 101 31.49 -8.39 -15.91
C VAL A 101 31.02 -9.40 -14.88
N GLU A 102 30.95 -10.69 -15.21
CA GLU A 102 30.49 -11.76 -14.32
C GLU A 102 31.20 -11.73 -12.96
N PRO A 103 32.55 -11.63 -12.86
CA PRO A 103 33.21 -11.63 -11.56
C PRO A 103 32.78 -10.46 -10.67
N ALA A 104 32.64 -9.26 -11.27
CA ALA A 104 32.23 -8.06 -10.56
C ALA A 104 30.76 -8.16 -10.09
N LEU A 105 29.86 -8.61 -10.96
CA LEU A 105 28.44 -8.78 -10.63
C LEU A 105 28.23 -9.88 -9.58
N SER A 106 28.93 -11.01 -9.71
CA SER A 106 28.88 -12.11 -8.75
C SER A 106 29.38 -11.68 -7.36
N ALA A 107 30.40 -10.83 -7.28
CA ALA A 107 30.86 -10.29 -5.99
C ALA A 107 29.78 -9.44 -5.29
N LEU A 108 29.07 -8.60 -6.05
CA LEU A 108 27.95 -7.80 -5.51
C LEU A 108 26.78 -8.69 -5.08
N VAL A 109 26.40 -9.68 -5.90
CA VAL A 109 25.34 -10.65 -5.59
C VAL A 109 25.68 -11.44 -4.34
N ASN A 110 26.89 -11.98 -4.23
CA ASN A 110 27.32 -12.75 -3.06
C ASN A 110 27.31 -11.90 -1.79
N GLY A 111 27.73 -10.63 -1.89
CA GLY A 111 27.65 -9.68 -0.79
C GLY A 111 26.20 -9.43 -0.31
N PHE A 112 25.26 -9.32 -1.24
CA PHE A 112 23.83 -9.23 -0.90
C PHE A 112 23.30 -10.54 -0.31
N LEU A 113 23.59 -11.69 -0.93
CA LEU A 113 23.09 -13.00 -0.51
C LEU A 113 23.54 -13.35 0.92
N ALA A 114 24.74 -12.92 1.33
CA ALA A 114 25.18 -13.09 2.71
C ALA A 114 24.26 -12.37 3.72
N VAL A 115 23.80 -11.16 3.40
CA VAL A 115 22.84 -10.41 4.24
C VAL A 115 21.47 -11.07 4.18
N PHE A 116 21.03 -11.47 3.00
CA PHE A 116 19.79 -12.21 2.80
C PHE A 116 19.74 -13.49 3.64
N ASP A 117 20.76 -14.36 3.56
CA ASP A 117 20.81 -15.63 4.27
C ASP A 117 20.84 -15.45 5.80
N ASN A 118 21.57 -14.45 6.28
CA ASN A 118 21.60 -14.10 7.69
C ASN A 118 20.22 -13.68 8.20
N LEU A 119 19.53 -12.81 7.45
CA LEU A 119 18.19 -12.36 7.80
C LEU A 119 17.18 -13.51 7.71
N ASN A 120 17.31 -14.38 6.71
CA ASN A 120 16.45 -15.54 6.52
C ASN A 120 16.52 -16.49 7.73
N ARG A 121 17.73 -16.78 8.22
CA ARG A 121 17.95 -17.55 9.45
C ARG A 121 17.36 -16.87 10.68
N LYS A 122 17.63 -15.57 10.86
CA LYS A 122 17.10 -14.80 11.99
C LYS A 122 15.57 -14.86 12.07
N ILE A 123 14.88 -14.65 10.95
CA ILE A 123 13.42 -14.71 10.91
C ILE A 123 12.93 -16.14 11.15
N ALA A 124 13.59 -17.16 10.60
CA ALA A 124 13.24 -18.55 10.86
C ALA A 124 13.36 -18.89 12.35
N ASP A 125 14.38 -18.38 13.04
CA ASP A 125 14.58 -18.58 14.48
C ASP A 125 13.50 -17.85 15.31
N ASP A 126 13.27 -16.56 15.00
CA ASP A 126 12.27 -15.70 15.68
C ASP A 126 10.84 -16.27 15.56
N TYR A 127 10.56 -17.00 14.47
CA TYR A 127 9.25 -17.59 14.15
C TYR A 127 9.34 -19.12 13.95
N SER A 128 10.19 -19.80 14.73
CA SER A 128 10.53 -21.22 14.56
C SER A 128 9.34 -22.18 14.53
N ASN A 129 8.23 -21.84 15.21
CA ASN A 129 6.99 -22.60 15.18
C ASN A 129 6.29 -22.61 13.79
N TYR A 130 6.60 -21.64 12.93
CA TYR A 130 6.09 -21.56 11.55
C TYR A 130 7.11 -22.07 10.51
N TYR A 131 8.37 -22.22 10.89
CA TYR A 131 9.48 -22.57 10.00
C TYR A 131 10.32 -23.76 10.51
N PRO A 132 9.72 -24.93 10.86
CA PRO A 132 10.49 -26.06 11.37
C PRO A 132 11.45 -26.64 10.30
N ASP A 133 10.98 -26.74 9.05
CA ASP A 133 11.71 -27.34 7.93
C ASP A 133 11.68 -26.46 6.66
N SER A 134 11.42 -25.15 6.83
CA SER A 134 11.34 -24.22 5.71
C SER A 134 12.00 -22.88 6.04
N VAL A 135 12.21 -22.05 5.02
CA VAL A 135 12.81 -20.72 5.17
C VAL A 135 11.81 -19.62 4.80
N PRO A 136 11.81 -18.49 5.52
CA PRO A 136 10.83 -17.43 5.34
C PRO A 136 10.97 -16.68 4.01
N MET A 137 12.15 -16.68 3.39
CA MET A 137 12.40 -15.97 2.14
C MET A 137 12.98 -16.88 1.07
N ALA A 138 12.64 -16.61 -0.18
CA ALA A 138 13.27 -17.17 -1.37
C ALA A 138 13.49 -16.07 -2.42
N THR A 139 14.56 -16.21 -3.20
CA THR A 139 14.83 -15.37 -4.38
C THR A 139 15.25 -16.27 -5.54
N ASP A 140 14.83 -15.95 -6.75
CA ASP A 140 15.36 -16.58 -7.94
C ASP A 140 16.54 -15.75 -8.46
N GLN A 141 17.72 -16.36 -8.55
CA GLN A 141 18.91 -15.68 -9.05
C GLN A 141 18.82 -15.40 -10.56
N SER A 142 17.99 -16.13 -11.30
CA SER A 142 17.77 -15.90 -12.73
C SER A 142 16.90 -14.68 -13.01
N ASP A 143 16.12 -14.23 -12.02
CA ASP A 143 15.28 -13.03 -12.10
C ASP A 143 16.04 -11.73 -11.74
N MET A 144 17.30 -11.85 -11.31
CA MET A 144 18.16 -10.71 -10.99
C MET A 144 18.54 -9.93 -12.25
N LYS A 145 18.37 -8.61 -12.21
CA LYS A 145 18.63 -7.72 -13.36
C LYS A 145 19.60 -6.62 -12.99
N PHE A 146 20.50 -6.33 -13.92
CA PHE A 146 21.54 -5.31 -13.75
C PHE A 146 21.42 -4.27 -14.86
N THR A 147 21.34 -3.00 -14.48
CA THR A 147 21.38 -1.88 -15.42
C THR A 147 22.50 -0.95 -15.02
N LEU A 148 23.49 -0.81 -15.88
CA LEU A 148 24.59 0.12 -15.71
C LEU A 148 24.22 1.47 -16.31
N ASN A 149 24.55 2.54 -15.61
CA ASN A 149 24.22 3.90 -15.99
C ASN A 149 25.43 4.82 -15.84
N TYR A 150 25.51 5.79 -16.75
CA TYR A 150 26.56 6.79 -16.80
C TYR A 150 26.43 7.80 -15.64
N ILE A 151 27.57 8.18 -15.06
CA ILE A 151 27.72 9.31 -14.14
C ILE A 151 28.60 10.36 -14.83
N ASP A 152 28.13 11.61 -14.91
CA ASP A 152 28.94 12.70 -15.46
C ASP A 152 29.89 13.25 -14.40
N ILE A 153 31.04 12.59 -14.30
CA ILE A 153 32.11 12.92 -13.36
C ILE A 153 32.61 14.36 -13.55
N ASN A 154 32.76 14.82 -14.78
CA ASN A 154 33.29 16.17 -15.05
C ASN A 154 32.30 17.25 -14.63
N LYS A 155 31.00 17.03 -14.90
CA LYS A 155 29.96 17.92 -14.40
C LYS A 155 29.94 17.92 -12.87
N LEU A 156 30.01 16.76 -12.22
CA LEU A 156 30.08 16.67 -10.75
C LEU A 156 31.30 17.40 -10.15
N GLY A 157 32.47 17.28 -10.77
CA GLY A 157 33.67 18.02 -10.37
C GLY A 157 33.47 19.52 -10.41
N THR A 158 32.85 20.02 -11.48
CA THR A 158 32.50 21.44 -11.65
C THR A 158 31.49 21.90 -10.59
N LEU A 159 30.46 21.10 -10.33
CA LEU A 159 29.40 21.42 -9.36
C LEU A 159 29.89 21.47 -7.91
N THR A 160 30.95 20.73 -7.59
CA THR A 160 31.42 20.55 -6.20
C THR A 160 32.81 21.13 -5.94
N ASN A 161 33.47 21.66 -6.97
CA ASN A 161 34.85 22.12 -6.93
C ASN A 161 35.84 21.04 -6.41
N VAL A 162 35.64 19.80 -6.87
CA VAL A 162 36.53 18.66 -6.58
C VAL A 162 37.30 18.32 -7.85
N ASP A 163 38.62 18.11 -7.75
CA ASP A 163 39.43 17.65 -8.88
C ASP A 163 39.05 16.22 -9.28
N THR A 164 38.59 16.08 -10.52
CA THR A 164 38.11 14.82 -11.10
C THR A 164 39.09 14.17 -12.05
N ASN A 165 40.33 14.67 -12.16
CA ASN A 165 41.35 14.04 -12.99
C ASN A 165 41.57 12.58 -12.58
N GLY A 166 41.37 11.66 -13.53
CA GLY A 166 41.49 10.22 -13.33
C GLY A 166 40.39 9.59 -12.46
N LEU A 167 39.39 10.36 -12.02
CA LEU A 167 38.22 9.83 -11.32
C LEU A 167 37.28 9.16 -12.31
N LYS A 168 36.83 7.96 -11.99
CA LYS A 168 35.84 7.19 -12.74
C LYS A 168 34.65 6.89 -11.84
N GLY A 169 33.47 6.83 -12.43
CA GLY A 169 32.29 6.38 -11.72
C GLY A 169 31.15 5.98 -12.64
N VAL A 170 30.38 5.01 -12.19
CA VAL A 170 29.16 4.51 -12.85
C VAL A 170 28.12 4.18 -11.78
N ARG A 171 26.85 4.23 -12.14
CA ARG A 171 25.75 3.78 -11.28
C ARG A 171 25.25 2.43 -11.76
N LEU A 172 25.29 1.42 -10.92
CA LEU A 172 24.72 0.10 -11.20
C LEU A 172 23.42 -0.07 -10.42
N ASP A 173 22.31 -0.25 -11.14
CA ASP A 173 21.01 -0.58 -10.58
C ASP A 173 20.86 -2.11 -10.57
N PHE A 174 20.83 -2.70 -9.38
CA PHE A 174 20.62 -4.12 -9.14
C PHE A 174 19.19 -4.37 -8.67
N LYS A 175 18.41 -5.08 -9.49
CA LYS A 175 17.00 -5.39 -9.23
C LYS A 175 16.80 -6.87 -8.97
N LEU A 176 15.93 -7.20 -8.02
CA LEU A 176 15.54 -8.57 -7.72
C LEU A 176 14.11 -8.66 -7.19
N GLN A 177 13.56 -9.86 -7.25
CA GLN A 177 12.25 -10.19 -6.70
C GLN A 177 12.42 -11.24 -5.59
N LEU A 178 12.00 -10.87 -4.38
CA LEU A 178 11.93 -11.77 -3.26
C LEU A 178 10.54 -12.35 -3.13
N LYS A 179 10.44 -13.56 -2.59
CA LYS A 179 9.20 -14.20 -2.15
C LYS A 179 9.27 -14.41 -0.65
N VAL A 180 8.34 -13.86 0.10
CA VAL A 180 8.19 -14.15 1.54
C VAL A 180 7.18 -15.28 1.68
N LYS A 181 7.52 -16.32 2.41
CA LYS A 181 6.70 -17.51 2.62
C LYS A 181 6.17 -17.50 4.04
N PHE A 182 4.85 -17.56 4.21
CA PHE A 182 4.22 -17.74 5.52
C PHE A 182 2.94 -18.56 5.35
N LYS A 183 2.93 -19.79 5.89
CA LYS A 183 1.85 -20.77 5.62
C LYS A 183 1.62 -20.91 4.11
N SER A 184 0.39 -20.70 3.63
CA SER A 184 0.02 -20.73 2.21
C SER A 184 0.19 -19.38 1.48
N LEU A 185 0.65 -18.33 2.18
CA LEU A 185 0.85 -16.99 1.62
C LEU A 185 2.28 -16.88 1.08
N GLU A 186 2.41 -16.48 -0.19
CA GLU A 186 3.70 -16.29 -0.87
C GLU A 186 3.79 -14.91 -1.58
N PRO A 187 3.69 -13.77 -0.86
CA PRO A 187 3.96 -12.44 -1.43
C PRO A 187 5.27 -12.31 -2.20
N GLY A 188 5.21 -11.57 -3.30
CA GLY A 188 6.39 -11.03 -3.95
C GLY A 188 6.76 -9.64 -3.42
N MET A 189 8.04 -9.42 -3.13
CA MET A 189 8.64 -8.11 -2.83
C MET A 189 9.77 -7.76 -3.82
N PRO A 190 9.57 -6.78 -4.71
CA PRO A 190 10.65 -6.27 -5.56
C PRO A 190 11.59 -5.31 -4.80
N PHE A 191 12.88 -5.40 -5.08
CA PHE A 191 13.90 -4.50 -4.55
C PHE A 191 14.79 -3.97 -5.68
N THR A 192 15.18 -2.70 -5.55
CA THR A 192 16.21 -2.05 -6.37
C THR A 192 17.29 -1.52 -5.44
N PHE A 193 18.55 -1.91 -5.69
CA PHE A 193 19.72 -1.36 -5.03
C PHE A 193 20.51 -0.54 -6.04
N GLN A 194 20.89 0.68 -5.67
CA GLN A 194 21.67 1.56 -6.52
C GLN A 194 23.09 1.68 -5.96
N TYR A 195 24.07 1.25 -6.74
CA TYR A 195 25.49 1.32 -6.39
C TYR A 195 26.19 2.39 -7.23
N ALA A 196 26.73 3.42 -6.59
CA ALA A 196 27.74 4.28 -7.17
C ALA A 196 29.10 3.57 -7.07
N ILE A 197 29.59 3.02 -8.17
CA ILE A 197 30.88 2.32 -8.25
C ILE A 197 31.96 3.31 -8.68
N THR A 198 33.12 3.31 -8.02
CA THR A 198 34.20 4.25 -8.32
C THR A 198 35.60 3.65 -8.07
N ASN A 199 36.59 4.21 -8.77
CA ASN A 199 38.00 3.93 -8.55
C ASN A 199 38.64 4.82 -7.46
N ASP A 200 37.91 5.77 -6.87
CA ASP A 200 38.40 6.59 -5.75
C ASP A 200 37.24 6.94 -4.80
N GLY A 201 37.10 6.13 -3.75
CA GLY A 201 36.03 6.30 -2.77
C GLY A 201 36.10 7.61 -2.00
N VAL A 202 37.29 8.17 -1.76
CA VAL A 202 37.46 9.39 -0.97
C VAL A 202 36.96 10.61 -1.74
N ARG A 203 37.39 10.77 -3.00
CA ARG A 203 36.93 11.89 -3.84
C ARG A 203 35.44 11.76 -4.16
N MET A 204 34.97 10.57 -4.50
CA MET A 204 33.55 10.36 -4.77
C MET A 204 32.68 10.66 -3.54
N LYS A 205 33.11 10.28 -2.33
CA LYS A 205 32.39 10.61 -1.10
C LYS A 205 32.31 12.11 -0.84
N LYS A 206 33.36 12.87 -1.16
CA LYS A 206 33.36 14.35 -1.05
C LYS A 206 32.32 14.96 -2.00
N ILE A 207 32.32 14.52 -3.27
CA ILE A 207 31.33 14.96 -4.26
C ILE A 207 29.92 14.66 -3.78
N LEU A 208 29.65 13.41 -3.40
CA LEU A 208 28.34 12.94 -2.95
C LEU A 208 27.83 13.72 -1.73
N THR A 209 28.71 13.99 -0.75
CA THR A 209 28.38 14.79 0.43
C THR A 209 28.00 16.22 0.06
N ALA A 210 28.74 16.85 -0.86
CA ALA A 210 28.50 18.22 -1.29
C ALA A 210 27.14 18.36 -2.03
N VAL A 211 26.89 17.50 -3.03
CA VAL A 211 25.62 17.55 -3.78
C VAL A 211 24.43 17.19 -2.90
N THR A 212 24.56 16.18 -2.04
CA THR A 212 23.53 15.79 -1.08
C THR A 212 23.20 16.94 -0.14
N GLY A 213 24.22 17.62 0.40
CA GLY A 213 24.02 18.75 1.31
C GLY A 213 23.32 19.94 0.64
N ALA A 214 23.68 20.27 -0.60
CA ALA A 214 23.04 21.35 -1.35
C ALA A 214 21.56 21.06 -1.63
N VAL A 215 21.27 19.88 -2.19
CA VAL A 215 19.90 19.47 -2.52
C VAL A 215 19.05 19.28 -1.27
N SER A 216 19.58 18.69 -0.19
CA SER A 216 18.85 18.54 1.09
C SER A 216 18.40 19.89 1.66
N LYS A 217 19.24 20.93 1.58
CA LYS A 217 18.88 22.27 2.03
C LYS A 217 17.72 22.85 1.20
N ALA A 218 17.75 22.65 -0.12
CA ALA A 218 16.67 23.11 -1.00
C ALA A 218 15.36 22.34 -0.75
N ILE A 219 15.43 21.03 -0.49
CA ILE A 219 14.28 20.21 -0.08
C ILE A 219 13.65 20.75 1.21
N VAL A 220 14.46 20.99 2.25
CA VAL A 220 13.97 21.55 3.53
C VAL A 220 13.32 22.92 3.32
N LYS A 221 13.96 23.79 2.51
CA LYS A 221 13.42 25.11 2.16
C LYS A 221 12.05 25.00 1.49
N PHE A 222 11.88 24.07 0.54
CA PHE A 222 10.59 23.83 -0.14
C PHE A 222 9.48 23.48 0.87
N PHE A 223 9.69 22.50 1.74
CA PHE A 223 8.65 22.08 2.69
C PHE A 223 8.39 23.14 3.78
N ASN A 224 9.42 23.84 4.26
CA ASN A 224 9.25 24.90 5.26
C ASN A 224 8.49 26.11 4.68
N THR A 225 8.73 26.47 3.42
CA THR A 225 8.01 27.58 2.75
C THR A 225 6.53 27.26 2.58
N ASN A 226 6.18 25.98 2.48
CA ASN A 226 4.81 25.49 2.38
C ASN A 226 4.14 25.24 3.75
N GLY A 227 4.67 25.83 4.83
CA GLY A 227 4.09 25.72 6.17
C GLY A 227 4.42 24.44 6.94
N GLY A 228 5.40 23.65 6.47
CA GLY A 228 5.95 22.47 7.14
C GLY A 228 5.09 21.20 7.06
N ASP A 229 3.76 21.35 7.09
CA ASP A 229 2.80 20.25 6.97
C ASP A 229 1.99 20.36 5.68
N ILE A 230 1.73 19.24 5.02
CA ILE A 230 0.80 19.16 3.89
C ILE A 230 -0.59 18.84 4.42
N ILE A 231 -1.53 19.79 4.30
CA ILE A 231 -2.94 19.59 4.66
C ILE A 231 -3.77 19.38 3.40
N VAL A 232 -4.09 18.12 3.09
CA VAL A 232 -4.57 17.68 1.77
C VAL A 232 -5.89 18.32 1.33
N ASN A 233 -6.73 18.76 2.27
CA ASN A 233 -8.01 19.39 1.96
C ASN A 233 -7.98 20.92 1.96
N GLN A 234 -6.84 21.54 2.29
CA GLN A 234 -6.63 22.99 2.26
C GLN A 234 -5.69 23.43 1.14
N ASN A 235 -4.76 22.59 0.72
CA ASN A 235 -3.84 22.89 -0.37
C ASN A 235 -4.40 22.38 -1.70
N SER A 236 -4.54 23.28 -2.68
CA SER A 236 -5.12 22.98 -4.00
C SER A 236 -4.33 21.92 -4.77
N ALA A 237 -3.00 21.87 -4.63
CA ALA A 237 -2.17 20.87 -5.31
C ALA A 237 -2.49 19.44 -4.85
N TYR A 238 -2.89 19.28 -3.59
CA TYR A 238 -3.19 17.97 -2.98
C TYR A 238 -4.69 17.67 -2.94
N ARG A 239 -5.52 18.55 -3.51
CA ARG A 239 -6.98 18.47 -3.37
C ARG A 239 -7.54 17.14 -3.89
N ASN A 240 -6.97 16.60 -4.95
CA ASN A 240 -7.36 15.30 -5.52
C ASN A 240 -7.22 14.15 -4.52
N ILE A 241 -6.25 14.20 -3.60
CA ILE A 241 -6.08 13.19 -2.56
C ILE A 241 -7.31 13.18 -1.63
N TYR A 242 -7.72 14.36 -1.16
CA TYR A 242 -8.94 14.51 -0.37
C TYR A 242 -10.19 14.15 -1.16
N ASP A 243 -10.29 14.65 -2.39
CA ASP A 243 -11.46 14.47 -3.23
C ASP A 243 -11.62 13.02 -3.66
N ASN A 244 -10.58 12.20 -3.75
CA ASN A 244 -10.65 10.75 -3.99
C ASN A 244 -10.70 9.91 -2.70
N PHE A 245 -10.50 10.54 -1.54
CA PHE A 245 -10.33 9.88 -0.25
C PHE A 245 -9.18 8.85 -0.27
N ASP A 246 -8.03 9.26 -0.78
CA ASP A 246 -6.79 8.47 -0.81
C ASP A 246 -5.91 8.81 0.41
N LEU A 247 -6.40 8.44 1.61
CA LEU A 247 -5.90 8.95 2.89
C LEU A 247 -5.23 7.89 3.77
N ASN A 248 -5.20 6.64 3.33
CA ASN A 248 -4.53 5.55 4.03
C ASN A 248 -3.26 5.20 3.28
N TYR A 249 -2.14 5.73 3.77
CA TYR A 249 -0.84 5.57 3.13
C TYR A 249 -0.13 4.27 3.51
N ALA A 250 -0.74 3.43 4.36
CA ALA A 250 -0.08 2.25 4.90
C ALA A 250 0.23 1.17 3.86
N TYR A 251 -0.23 1.32 2.61
CA TYR A 251 -0.09 0.34 1.53
C TYR A 251 0.37 0.96 0.23
N ASP A 252 -0.25 2.07 -0.16
CA ASP A 252 0.05 2.78 -1.39
C ASP A 252 -0.05 4.28 -1.10
N HIS A 253 0.95 5.04 -1.51
CA HIS A 253 0.94 6.49 -1.45
C HIS A 253 1.38 7.09 -2.79
N SER A 254 1.26 6.34 -3.88
CA SER A 254 1.72 6.72 -5.22
C SER A 254 1.11 8.03 -5.74
N MET A 255 -0.16 8.31 -5.44
CA MET A 255 -0.80 9.59 -5.79
C MET A 255 -0.13 10.76 -5.05
N LEU A 256 0.10 10.60 -3.74
CA LEU A 256 0.81 11.58 -2.92
C LEU A 256 2.25 11.75 -3.42
N ASP A 257 2.94 10.64 -3.67
CA ASP A 257 4.32 10.61 -4.15
C ASP A 257 4.48 11.37 -5.47
N THR A 258 3.61 11.08 -6.42
CA THR A 258 3.59 11.75 -7.74
C THR A 258 3.39 13.25 -7.60
N ILE A 259 2.43 13.68 -6.77
CA ILE A 259 2.16 15.11 -6.56
C ILE A 259 3.38 15.78 -5.90
N VAL A 260 3.91 15.19 -4.82
CA VAL A 260 5.08 15.73 -4.11
C VAL A 260 6.31 15.78 -5.01
N GLN A 261 6.56 14.74 -5.81
CA GLN A 261 7.68 14.71 -6.75
C GLN A 261 7.58 15.85 -7.76
N ASN A 262 6.40 16.10 -8.33
CA ASN A 262 6.19 17.17 -9.32
C ASN A 262 6.38 18.57 -8.72
N GLU A 263 5.79 18.81 -7.55
CA GLU A 263 5.93 20.09 -6.82
C GLU A 263 7.40 20.32 -6.41
N LEU A 264 8.05 19.30 -5.85
CA LEU A 264 9.45 19.37 -5.46
C LEU A 264 10.37 19.58 -6.67
N SER A 265 10.13 18.89 -7.79
CA SER A 265 10.91 19.06 -9.03
C SER A 265 10.87 20.50 -9.53
N THR A 266 9.67 21.06 -9.56
CA THR A 266 9.45 22.45 -9.99
C THR A 266 10.17 23.42 -9.05
N ALA A 267 10.08 23.19 -7.74
CA ALA A 267 10.74 24.02 -6.74
C ALA A 267 12.28 23.93 -6.82
N LEU A 268 12.85 22.74 -6.98
CA LEU A 268 14.30 22.54 -7.11
C LEU A 268 14.84 23.19 -8.38
N GLN A 269 14.13 23.07 -9.51
CA GLN A 269 14.50 23.74 -10.76
C GLN A 269 14.43 25.28 -10.64
N ALA A 270 13.49 25.80 -9.86
CA ALA A 270 13.35 27.24 -9.62
C ALA A 270 14.36 27.80 -8.59
N ASP A 271 15.03 26.96 -7.80
CA ASP A 271 15.92 27.43 -6.73
C ASP A 271 17.29 27.88 -7.27
N TYR A 272 17.45 29.19 -7.49
CA TYR A 272 18.74 29.79 -7.88
C TYR A 272 19.87 29.54 -6.87
N GLY A 273 19.56 29.22 -5.61
CA GLY A 273 20.55 28.86 -4.60
C GLY A 273 21.26 27.53 -4.88
N LEU A 274 20.71 26.69 -5.76
CA LEU A 274 21.36 25.46 -6.23
C LEU A 274 22.37 25.71 -7.36
N GLY A 275 22.39 26.90 -7.96
CA GLY A 275 23.23 27.18 -9.14
C GLY A 275 23.05 26.12 -10.23
N ASP A 276 24.15 25.68 -10.83
CA ASP A 276 24.18 24.68 -11.90
C ASP A 276 23.74 23.27 -11.47
N ILE A 277 23.63 22.99 -10.15
CA ILE A 277 23.18 21.68 -9.67
C ILE A 277 21.76 21.40 -10.15
N ARG A 278 20.89 22.41 -10.15
CA ARG A 278 19.46 22.26 -10.49
C ARG A 278 19.23 21.70 -11.90
N ASP A 279 20.10 22.06 -12.84
CA ASP A 279 20.02 21.63 -14.24
C ASP A 279 20.51 20.18 -14.44
N SER A 280 21.15 19.62 -13.41
CA SER A 280 21.67 18.26 -13.38
C SER A 280 20.81 17.30 -12.56
N ILE A 281 19.71 17.79 -11.97
CA ILE A 281 18.79 16.97 -11.16
C ILE A 281 17.89 16.14 -12.09
N THR A 282 17.88 14.84 -11.87
CA THR A 282 16.98 13.86 -12.50
C THR A 282 16.47 12.88 -11.46
N TYR A 283 15.64 11.91 -11.86
CA TYR A 283 15.01 10.99 -10.94
C TYR A 283 15.17 9.53 -11.36
N ALA A 284 15.44 8.66 -10.39
CA ALA A 284 15.43 7.23 -10.61
C ALA A 284 13.99 6.74 -10.87
N PRO A 285 13.74 5.95 -11.92
CA PRO A 285 12.38 5.59 -12.31
C PRO A 285 11.71 4.58 -11.35
N ASP A 286 12.49 3.71 -10.72
CA ASP A 286 11.99 2.63 -9.84
C ASP A 286 12.18 2.95 -8.35
N GLU A 287 12.03 4.22 -7.98
CA GLU A 287 12.10 4.69 -6.60
C GLU A 287 10.90 5.60 -6.34
N GLU A 288 10.43 5.74 -5.10
CA GLU A 288 9.44 6.75 -4.70
C GLU A 288 10.18 7.91 -4.01
N ILE A 289 9.65 9.12 -4.09
CA ILE A 289 10.27 10.30 -3.44
C ILE A 289 9.99 10.33 -1.93
N LEU A 290 8.87 9.75 -1.49
CA LEU A 290 8.46 9.67 -0.10
C LEU A 290 8.61 8.26 0.41
N ALA A 291 9.28 8.13 1.56
CA ALA A 291 9.31 6.90 2.33
C ALA A 291 8.46 7.07 3.58
N LEU A 292 7.44 6.25 3.73
CA LEU A 292 6.56 6.26 4.91
C LEU A 292 7.37 5.98 6.19
N LEU A 293 6.90 6.54 7.31
CA LEU A 293 7.41 6.24 8.65
C LEU A 293 6.29 5.71 9.54
N ASN A 294 5.13 6.35 9.45
CA ASN A 294 3.92 5.92 10.12
C ASN A 294 2.68 6.39 9.36
N SER A 295 1.59 5.63 9.51
CA SER A 295 0.26 5.99 9.04
C SER A 295 -0.76 5.72 10.14
N ILE A 296 -1.65 6.68 10.38
CA ILE A 296 -2.68 6.57 11.43
C ILE A 296 -3.83 5.67 11.03
N ILE A 297 -4.10 5.61 9.71
CA ILE A 297 -5.02 4.67 9.08
C ILE A 297 -4.16 3.57 8.48
N ASN A 298 -4.37 2.34 8.94
CA ASN A 298 -3.56 1.17 8.61
C ASN A 298 -4.44 -0.09 8.73
N PRO A 299 -4.00 -1.31 8.38
CA PRO A 299 -4.85 -2.52 8.46
C PRO A 299 -5.58 -2.73 9.79
N ASP A 300 -4.99 -2.29 10.90
CA ASP A 300 -5.53 -2.50 12.24
C ASP A 300 -6.54 -1.39 12.64
N THR A 301 -6.56 -0.28 11.89
CA THR A 301 -7.27 0.96 12.27
C THR A 301 -8.13 1.55 11.14
N ASN A 302 -8.12 0.94 9.95
CA ASN A 302 -8.85 1.38 8.77
C ASN A 302 -10.32 0.97 8.74
N GLY A 303 -10.82 0.32 9.78
CA GLY A 303 -12.24 0.03 9.85
C GLY A 303 -12.73 -0.41 11.20
N VAL A 304 -14.01 -0.75 11.20
CA VAL A 304 -14.75 -1.10 12.38
C VAL A 304 -15.53 -2.37 12.11
N THR A 305 -15.12 -3.44 12.79
CA THR A 305 -15.99 -4.60 13.00
C THR A 305 -16.87 -4.34 14.23
N PRO A 306 -18.19 -4.46 14.13
CA PRO A 306 -19.06 -4.34 15.30
C PRO A 306 -18.67 -5.39 16.35
N SER A 307 -18.37 -4.95 17.57
CA SER A 307 -18.40 -5.82 18.75
C SER A 307 -19.84 -6.29 18.95
N LEU A 308 -20.03 -7.56 19.30
CA LEU A 308 -21.36 -8.11 19.57
C LEU A 308 -22.09 -7.24 20.57
N PRO A 309 -23.27 -6.70 20.21
CA PRO A 309 -24.09 -6.00 21.17
C PRO A 309 -24.59 -6.98 22.22
N GLU A 310 -24.18 -6.82 23.47
CA GLU A 310 -24.99 -7.29 24.60
C GLU A 310 -26.21 -6.36 24.83
N ASP A 311 -26.24 -5.19 24.17
CA ASP A 311 -27.26 -4.13 24.32
C ASP A 311 -27.44 -3.36 22.99
N GLU A 312 -28.66 -2.87 22.68
CA GLU A 312 -29.01 -2.04 21.50
C GLU A 312 -28.11 -0.79 21.32
N LYS A 313 -27.41 -0.37 22.38
CA LYS A 313 -26.42 0.72 22.36
C LYS A 313 -25.18 0.47 21.48
N TYR A 314 -24.90 -0.78 21.09
CA TYR A 314 -23.69 -1.12 20.30
C TYR A 314 -23.92 -1.18 18.78
N THR A 315 -25.12 -0.80 18.30
CA THR A 315 -25.36 -0.59 16.86
C THR A 315 -25.97 0.79 16.62
N TRP A 316 -25.55 1.48 15.56
CA TRP A 316 -26.18 2.74 15.16
C TRP A 316 -27.53 2.52 14.44
N VAL A 317 -27.80 1.27 14.03
CA VAL A 317 -28.99 0.87 13.26
C VAL A 317 -30.13 0.28 14.11
N ASN A 318 -29.92 0.01 15.41
CA ASN A 318 -30.90 -0.61 16.34
C ASN A 318 -31.48 -1.96 15.87
N THR A 319 -32.40 -2.52 16.66
CA THR A 319 -33.20 -3.69 16.31
C THR A 319 -34.37 -3.32 15.37
N GLY A 320 -34.66 -4.19 14.40
CA GLY A 320 -35.74 -4.02 13.42
C GLY A 320 -35.44 -3.02 12.30
N TYR A 321 -36.48 -2.51 11.65
CA TYR A 321 -36.37 -1.40 10.69
C TYR A 321 -36.60 -0.06 11.39
N ALA A 322 -35.54 0.74 11.54
CA ALA A 322 -35.60 2.06 12.19
C ALA A 322 -35.09 3.17 11.24
N PRO A 323 -35.82 3.51 10.17
CA PRO A 323 -35.35 4.43 9.13
C PRO A 323 -35.02 5.84 9.65
N ASP A 324 -35.71 6.29 10.70
CA ASP A 324 -35.48 7.61 11.31
C ASP A 324 -34.12 7.70 12.04
N LYS A 325 -33.56 6.55 12.46
CA LYS A 325 -32.25 6.49 13.10
C LYS A 325 -31.10 6.40 12.09
N LEU A 326 -31.39 6.10 10.83
CA LEU A 326 -30.41 6.02 9.75
C LEU A 326 -30.04 7.43 9.27
N THR A 327 -29.21 8.11 10.07
CA THR A 327 -28.70 9.47 9.80
C THR A 327 -27.16 9.49 9.77
N PRO A 328 -26.56 10.41 8.99
CA PRO A 328 -25.10 10.62 8.99
C PRO A 328 -24.52 10.94 10.37
N GLU A 329 -25.28 11.65 11.22
CA GLU A 329 -24.89 12.05 12.57
C GLU A 329 -24.78 10.84 13.52
N ASN A 330 -25.75 9.92 13.44
CA ASN A 330 -25.73 8.69 14.23
C ASN A 330 -24.59 7.78 13.77
N PHE A 331 -24.37 7.68 12.45
CA PHE A 331 -23.23 6.95 11.89
C PHE A 331 -21.90 7.56 12.38
N LEU A 332 -21.71 8.88 12.27
CA LEU A 332 -20.51 9.56 12.74
C LEU A 332 -20.25 9.32 14.23
N THR A 333 -21.29 9.42 15.06
CA THR A 333 -21.17 9.21 16.51
C THR A 333 -20.71 7.79 16.83
N TYR A 334 -21.21 6.80 16.09
CA TYR A 334 -20.85 5.40 16.27
C TYR A 334 -19.47 5.07 15.71
N TYR A 335 -19.28 5.37 14.42
CA TYR A 335 -18.10 5.00 13.65
C TYR A 335 -16.90 5.87 14.03
N GLY A 336 -17.11 7.17 14.23
CA GLY A 336 -16.06 8.11 14.60
C GLY A 336 -15.44 7.86 15.97
N LYS A 337 -16.20 7.32 16.94
CA LYS A 337 -15.65 6.88 18.24
C LYS A 337 -14.70 5.68 18.13
N LYS A 338 -14.76 4.95 17.02
CA LYS A 338 -14.01 3.73 16.79
C LYS A 338 -12.87 3.93 15.79
N LEU A 339 -12.93 4.99 14.98
CA LEU A 339 -11.85 5.38 14.09
C LEU A 339 -10.74 6.11 14.86
N ASN A 340 -9.57 5.49 14.92
CA ASN A 340 -8.39 6.01 15.61
C ASN A 340 -8.02 7.45 15.20
N ILE A 341 -8.21 7.79 13.91
CA ILE A 341 -7.90 9.13 13.41
C ILE A 341 -8.71 10.26 14.07
N LEU A 342 -9.94 9.99 14.54
CA LEU A 342 -10.76 10.97 15.22
C LEU A 342 -10.59 10.96 16.75
N THR A 343 -10.08 9.87 17.32
CA THR A 343 -9.95 9.69 18.78
C THR A 343 -8.55 9.92 19.32
N SER A 344 -7.52 9.69 18.50
CA SER A 344 -6.10 9.87 18.85
C SER A 344 -5.72 11.31 19.17
N THR A 345 -6.40 12.30 18.58
CA THR A 345 -6.11 13.72 18.76
C THR A 345 -7.38 14.55 18.79
N THR A 346 -7.35 15.68 19.51
CA THR A 346 -8.44 16.67 19.59
C THR A 346 -8.13 17.97 18.83
N GLY A 347 -6.91 18.13 18.28
CA GLY A 347 -6.48 19.32 17.55
C GLY A 347 -7.10 19.45 16.14
N PRO A 348 -7.27 20.67 15.60
CA PRO A 348 -8.02 20.92 14.36
C PRO A 348 -7.40 20.29 13.10
N LYS A 349 -6.12 19.91 13.16
CA LYS A 349 -5.41 19.15 12.13
C LYS A 349 -5.23 17.72 12.63
N LEU A 350 -5.62 16.75 11.80
CA LEU A 350 -5.44 15.33 12.02
C LEU A 350 -4.25 14.88 11.18
N GLN A 351 -3.27 14.22 11.81
CA GLN A 351 -2.12 13.66 11.10
C GLN A 351 -2.52 12.33 10.46
N LEU A 352 -2.37 12.22 9.14
CA LEU A 352 -2.63 11.02 8.35
C LEU A 352 -1.42 10.10 8.32
N GLY A 353 -0.24 10.69 8.10
CA GLY A 353 1.01 9.96 8.08
C GLY A 353 2.22 10.88 8.20
N GLN A 354 3.35 10.27 8.46
CA GLN A 354 4.66 10.92 8.50
C GLN A 354 5.59 10.23 7.52
N PHE A 355 6.36 11.02 6.79
CA PHE A 355 7.28 10.57 5.76
C PHE A 355 8.65 11.17 5.95
N LYS A 356 9.67 10.51 5.39
CA LYS A 356 10.96 11.10 5.07
C LYS A 356 11.10 11.20 3.55
N VAL A 357 11.98 12.07 3.08
CA VAL A 357 12.35 12.09 1.65
C VAL A 357 13.35 10.96 1.38
N ASN A 358 13.06 10.13 0.38
CA ASN A 358 14.00 9.15 -0.13
C ASN A 358 14.99 9.83 -1.08
N LEU A 359 16.22 10.03 -0.61
CA LEU A 359 17.27 10.66 -1.41
C LEU A 359 17.75 9.78 -2.57
N ALA A 360 17.59 8.45 -2.53
CA ALA A 360 17.96 7.56 -3.62
C ALA A 360 17.11 7.79 -4.90
N LYS A 361 15.91 8.36 -4.76
CA LYS A 361 15.09 8.83 -5.88
C LYS A 361 15.76 9.97 -6.66
N VAL A 362 16.53 10.82 -5.99
CA VAL A 362 17.09 12.04 -6.57
C VAL A 362 18.49 11.75 -7.08
N LEU A 363 18.73 12.08 -8.35
CA LEU A 363 20.00 11.90 -9.03
C LEU A 363 20.58 13.27 -9.38
N VAL A 364 21.87 13.48 -9.15
CA VAL A 364 22.59 14.67 -9.64
C VAL A 364 23.64 14.21 -10.64
N ALA A 365 23.53 14.60 -11.90
CA ALA A 365 24.48 14.16 -12.94
C ALA A 365 24.70 12.62 -12.96
N GLY A 366 23.64 11.86 -12.67
CA GLY A 366 23.61 10.39 -12.66
C GLY A 366 23.94 9.72 -11.33
N ILE A 367 24.56 10.39 -10.35
CA ILE A 367 24.82 9.81 -9.03
C ILE A 367 23.59 9.92 -8.12
N PRO A 368 23.17 8.85 -7.43
CA PRO A 368 22.08 8.93 -6.45
C PRO A 368 22.53 9.64 -5.17
N LEU A 369 21.64 10.44 -4.60
CA LEU A 369 21.86 11.05 -3.30
C LEU A 369 21.68 10.02 -2.17
N VAL A 370 22.32 10.26 -1.03
CA VAL A 370 22.38 9.29 0.07
C VAL A 370 22.06 9.89 1.43
N GLY A 371 21.68 9.03 2.36
CA GLY A 371 21.46 9.38 3.75
C GLY A 371 20.07 9.95 4.02
N VAL A 372 20.01 10.87 4.98
CA VAL A 372 18.75 11.44 5.48
C VAL A 372 18.81 12.95 5.30
N VAL A 373 17.70 13.54 4.85
CA VAL A 373 17.56 15.00 4.82
C VAL A 373 17.59 15.52 6.26
N LEU A 374 18.47 16.47 6.55
CA LEU A 374 18.61 17.08 7.87
C LEU A 374 18.12 18.53 7.85
N ASN A 375 17.36 18.91 8.88
CA ASN A 375 17.04 20.30 9.20
C ASN A 375 17.67 20.62 10.57
N ASP A 376 18.61 21.56 10.61
CA ASP A 376 19.39 21.91 11.81
C ASP A 376 19.99 20.71 12.54
N GLY A 377 20.55 19.77 11.78
CA GLY A 377 21.21 18.56 12.30
C GLY A 377 20.27 17.45 12.76
N LYS A 378 18.94 17.64 12.65
CA LYS A 378 17.93 16.62 12.97
C LYS A 378 17.31 16.04 11.70
N PRO A 379 16.90 14.75 11.70
CA PRO A 379 16.12 14.19 10.60
C PRO A 379 14.90 15.05 10.28
N PHE A 380 14.74 15.39 9.00
CA PHE A 380 13.61 16.14 8.50
C PHE A 380 12.46 15.19 8.15
N TYR A 381 11.28 15.49 8.67
CA TYR A 381 10.07 14.70 8.45
C TYR A 381 8.97 15.57 7.86
N ILE A 382 8.19 14.97 6.97
CA ILE A 382 7.04 15.60 6.32
C ILE A 382 5.80 15.00 6.95
N ASN A 383 4.95 15.84 7.54
CA ASN A 383 3.65 15.40 8.03
C ASN A 383 2.59 15.66 6.97
N ILE A 384 1.81 14.63 6.67
CA ILE A 384 0.62 14.74 5.83
C ILE A 384 -0.58 14.68 6.76
N GLY A 385 -1.52 15.61 6.57
CA GLY A 385 -2.70 15.71 7.42
C GLY A 385 -3.94 16.17 6.68
N ILE A 386 -5.04 16.20 7.41
CA ILE A 386 -6.34 16.68 6.98
C ILE A 386 -6.95 17.50 8.12
N THR A 387 -7.74 18.52 7.82
CA THR A 387 -8.52 19.18 8.88
C THR A 387 -9.54 18.21 9.48
N ARG A 388 -9.86 18.35 10.76
CA ARG A 388 -10.91 17.54 11.39
C ARG A 388 -12.26 17.69 10.67
N ASP A 389 -12.63 18.90 10.28
CA ASP A 389 -13.90 19.13 9.57
C ASP A 389 -13.94 18.42 8.22
N GLY A 390 -12.83 18.44 7.47
CA GLY A 390 -12.69 17.68 6.23
C GLY A 390 -12.89 16.18 6.44
N MET A 391 -12.26 15.60 7.46
CA MET A 391 -12.44 14.17 7.81
C MET A 391 -13.88 13.86 8.22
N ILE A 392 -14.46 14.67 9.12
CA ILE A 392 -15.86 14.52 9.55
C ILE A 392 -16.81 14.58 8.36
N ASN A 393 -16.59 15.52 7.42
CA ASN A 393 -17.43 15.66 6.24
C ASN A 393 -17.40 14.39 5.37
N LYS A 394 -16.22 13.80 5.14
CA LYS A 394 -16.09 12.55 4.38
C LYS A 394 -16.75 11.37 5.10
N ILE A 395 -16.59 11.25 6.42
CA ILE A 395 -17.26 10.21 7.22
C ILE A 395 -18.79 10.39 7.19
N LYS A 396 -19.30 11.63 7.23
CA LYS A 396 -20.73 11.91 7.08
C LYS A 396 -21.24 11.55 5.69
N ASN A 397 -20.47 11.81 4.63
CA ASN A 397 -20.84 11.38 3.27
C ASN A 397 -20.93 9.85 3.19
N PHE A 398 -19.95 9.14 3.75
CA PHE A 398 -20.00 7.68 3.85
C PHE A 398 -21.23 7.19 4.62
N GLY A 399 -21.50 7.76 5.80
CA GLY A 399 -22.69 7.45 6.59
C GLY A 399 -24.00 7.75 5.86
N ARG A 400 -24.06 8.81 5.05
CA ARG A 400 -25.22 9.16 4.21
C ARG A 400 -25.46 8.09 3.15
N ILE A 401 -24.41 7.61 2.49
CA ILE A 401 -24.51 6.53 1.49
C ILE A 401 -24.99 5.24 2.16
N ILE A 402 -24.41 4.85 3.30
CA ILE A 402 -24.83 3.63 4.02
C ILE A 402 -26.28 3.75 4.49
N ALA A 403 -26.68 4.88 5.05
CA ALA A 403 -28.06 5.12 5.47
C ALA A 403 -29.03 5.02 4.29
N ALA A 404 -28.68 5.59 3.13
CA ALA A 404 -29.46 5.47 1.91
C ALA A 404 -29.54 4.02 1.42
N PHE A 405 -28.43 3.28 1.47
CA PHE A 405 -28.40 1.85 1.10
C PHE A 405 -29.31 1.01 2.00
N TYR A 406 -29.28 1.24 3.31
CA TYR A 406 -30.16 0.57 4.27
C TYR A 406 -31.64 0.88 4.03
N LYS A 407 -31.98 2.14 3.75
CA LYS A 407 -33.36 2.55 3.42
C LYS A 407 -33.82 1.96 2.09
N TYR A 408 -32.92 1.96 1.10
CA TYR A 408 -33.21 1.45 -0.23
C TYR A 408 -33.58 -0.03 -0.22
N TYR A 409 -32.94 -0.84 0.62
CA TYR A 409 -33.24 -2.28 0.75
C TYR A 409 -34.01 -2.66 2.01
N GLN A 410 -34.57 -1.68 2.73
CA GLN A 410 -35.25 -1.86 4.04
C GLN A 410 -34.54 -2.88 4.95
N ILE A 411 -33.23 -2.68 5.13
CA ILE A 411 -32.39 -3.62 5.86
C ILE A 411 -32.82 -3.65 7.33
N THR A 412 -33.07 -4.85 7.86
CA THR A 412 -33.47 -5.06 9.25
C THR A 412 -32.62 -6.11 9.94
N TRP A 413 -32.47 -5.98 11.24
CA TRP A 413 -31.86 -7.03 12.06
C TRP A 413 -32.51 -7.06 13.44
N ASP A 414 -32.93 -8.24 13.90
CA ASP A 414 -33.27 -8.49 15.29
C ASP A 414 -32.06 -9.02 16.11
N ILE A 415 -31.42 -8.11 16.86
CA ILE A 415 -30.34 -8.39 17.81
C ILE A 415 -30.82 -9.29 18.97
N LYS A 416 -32.11 -9.24 19.33
CA LYS A 416 -32.66 -10.01 20.47
C LYS A 416 -33.00 -11.46 20.10
N ARG A 417 -33.30 -11.74 18.83
CA ARG A 417 -33.66 -13.09 18.35
C ARG A 417 -32.48 -13.91 17.85
N TYR A 418 -31.29 -13.33 17.73
CA TYR A 418 -30.03 -14.04 17.44
C TYR A 418 -29.98 -14.91 16.16
N THR A 419 -30.87 -14.72 15.18
CA THR A 419 -31.06 -15.72 14.10
C THR A 419 -30.87 -15.23 12.66
N GLU A 420 -31.22 -13.99 12.30
CA GLU A 420 -31.26 -13.56 10.89
C GLU A 420 -31.22 -12.03 10.72
N GLY A 421 -30.36 -11.54 9.81
CA GLY A 421 -30.48 -10.22 9.19
C GLY A 421 -31.27 -10.31 7.89
N ARG A 422 -32.14 -9.34 7.60
CA ARG A 422 -32.98 -9.34 6.39
C ARG A 422 -32.70 -8.15 5.48
N ILE A 423 -32.74 -8.41 4.19
CA ILE A 423 -32.60 -7.44 3.10
C ILE A 423 -33.83 -7.61 2.21
N GLN A 424 -34.62 -6.55 2.06
CA GLN A 424 -35.80 -6.56 1.21
C GLN A 424 -35.45 -6.10 -0.21
N LEU A 425 -35.86 -6.88 -1.18
CA LEU A 425 -35.62 -6.68 -2.60
C LEU A 425 -36.93 -6.36 -3.32
N GLU A 426 -36.85 -5.57 -4.39
CA GLU A 426 -37.96 -5.44 -5.32
C GLU A 426 -38.36 -6.82 -5.85
N PRO A 427 -39.66 -7.17 -5.95
CA PRO A 427 -40.09 -8.49 -6.40
C PRO A 427 -39.43 -8.96 -7.69
N LYS A 428 -39.30 -8.08 -8.69
CA LYS A 428 -38.61 -8.38 -9.96
C LYS A 428 -37.12 -8.68 -9.77
N LEU A 429 -36.44 -7.95 -8.88
CA LEU A 429 -35.04 -8.17 -8.56
C LEU A 429 -34.87 -9.49 -7.79
N HIS A 430 -35.78 -9.78 -6.86
CA HIS A 430 -35.81 -11.03 -6.12
C HIS A 430 -36.03 -12.22 -7.06
N GLU A 431 -37.04 -12.18 -7.92
CA GLU A 431 -37.33 -13.23 -8.93
C GLU A 431 -36.15 -13.43 -9.87
N MET A 432 -35.58 -12.36 -10.43
CA MET A 432 -34.39 -12.44 -11.29
C MET A 432 -33.20 -13.08 -10.58
N MET A 433 -33.02 -12.84 -9.29
CA MET A 433 -31.94 -13.45 -8.50
C MET A 433 -32.25 -14.89 -8.09
N PHE A 434 -33.52 -15.20 -7.82
CA PHE A 434 -33.99 -16.51 -7.36
C PHE A 434 -34.08 -17.53 -8.50
N ASP A 435 -34.49 -17.10 -9.70
CA ASP A 435 -34.73 -17.96 -10.85
C ASP A 435 -33.49 -18.14 -11.77
N ASP A 436 -32.34 -17.53 -11.43
CA ASP A 436 -31.09 -17.69 -12.19
C ASP A 436 -30.48 -19.09 -11.92
N PRO A 437 -30.40 -19.96 -12.94
CA PRO A 437 -29.87 -21.31 -12.80
C PRO A 437 -28.34 -21.34 -12.59
N GLN A 438 -27.65 -20.20 -12.75
CA GLN A 438 -26.23 -20.08 -12.41
C GLN A 438 -26.06 -19.54 -11.00
N THR A 439 -25.71 -20.44 -10.09
CA THR A 439 -25.13 -20.23 -8.77
C THR A 439 -24.64 -18.78 -8.55
N TYR A 440 -25.48 -17.94 -7.94
CA TYR A 440 -25.01 -16.62 -7.52
C TYR A 440 -24.01 -16.81 -6.39
N THR A 441 -22.74 -16.59 -6.68
CA THR A 441 -21.75 -16.42 -5.64
C THR A 441 -22.10 -15.19 -4.81
N TYR A 442 -21.77 -15.23 -3.52
CA TYR A 442 -21.91 -14.09 -2.60
C TYR A 442 -21.42 -12.76 -3.21
N LYS A 443 -20.29 -12.78 -3.94
CA LYS A 443 -19.75 -11.63 -4.67
C LYS A 443 -20.68 -11.11 -5.78
N LYS A 444 -21.35 -11.99 -6.53
CA LYS A 444 -22.28 -11.62 -7.60
C LYS A 444 -23.54 -10.95 -7.06
N ILE A 445 -24.05 -11.36 -5.90
CA ILE A 445 -25.20 -10.69 -5.25
C ILE A 445 -24.86 -9.25 -4.91
N TRP A 446 -23.80 -9.04 -4.14
CA TRP A 446 -23.43 -7.71 -3.70
C TRP A 446 -23.07 -6.79 -4.86
N SER A 447 -22.49 -7.32 -5.93
CA SER A 447 -22.26 -6.53 -7.14
C SER A 447 -23.55 -6.11 -7.84
N VAL A 448 -24.55 -7.00 -7.93
CA VAL A 448 -25.88 -6.67 -8.49
C VAL A 448 -26.61 -5.64 -7.62
N LEU A 449 -26.62 -5.82 -6.30
CA LEU A 449 -27.25 -4.88 -5.37
C LEU A 449 -26.55 -3.51 -5.42
N LEU A 450 -25.22 -3.47 -5.32
CA LEU A 450 -24.49 -2.21 -5.41
C LEU A 450 -24.75 -1.50 -6.75
N LYS A 451 -24.74 -2.23 -7.86
CA LYS A 451 -25.01 -1.68 -9.19
C LYS A 451 -26.40 -1.06 -9.24
N LYS A 452 -27.44 -1.79 -8.81
CA LYS A 452 -28.82 -1.29 -8.78
C LYS A 452 -28.97 -0.06 -7.90
N PHE A 453 -28.39 -0.07 -6.71
CA PHE A 453 -28.39 1.07 -5.81
C PHE A 453 -27.74 2.31 -6.45
N LYS A 454 -26.58 2.15 -7.10
CA LYS A 454 -25.85 3.25 -7.75
C LYS A 454 -26.53 3.77 -9.02
N GLU A 455 -27.21 2.90 -9.75
CA GLU A 455 -27.93 3.26 -10.98
C GLU A 455 -29.24 4.00 -10.71
N ASP A 456 -29.85 3.83 -9.53
CA ASP A 456 -31.12 4.49 -9.19
C ASP A 456 -30.98 6.03 -9.22
N PRO A 457 -31.80 6.74 -10.01
CA PRO A 457 -31.72 8.20 -10.14
C PRO A 457 -31.81 8.98 -8.82
N LYS A 458 -32.52 8.44 -7.81
CA LYS A 458 -32.65 9.08 -6.49
C LYS A 458 -31.32 9.09 -5.74
N ASN A 459 -30.48 8.08 -5.97
CA ASN A 459 -29.20 7.92 -5.28
C ASN A 459 -28.06 8.66 -5.97
N GLN A 460 -28.18 9.03 -7.25
CA GLN A 460 -27.12 9.74 -8.00
C GLN A 460 -26.72 11.10 -7.41
N THR A 461 -27.57 11.68 -6.56
CA THR A 461 -27.29 12.94 -5.85
C THR A 461 -26.49 12.76 -4.56
N LEU A 462 -26.24 11.52 -4.13
CA LEU A 462 -25.46 11.24 -2.94
C LEU A 462 -24.00 11.67 -3.15
N PRO A 463 -23.43 12.50 -2.26
CA PRO A 463 -22.05 12.92 -2.39
C PRO A 463 -21.12 11.73 -2.20
N ASP A 464 -20.05 11.68 -2.99
CA ASP A 464 -19.01 10.63 -2.93
C ASP A 464 -19.50 9.20 -3.23
N LEU A 465 -20.65 9.03 -3.90
CA LEU A 465 -21.20 7.71 -4.26
C LEU A 465 -20.24 6.88 -5.13
N ASP A 466 -19.42 7.54 -5.95
CA ASP A 466 -18.37 6.94 -6.77
C ASP A 466 -17.32 6.19 -5.94
N LYS A 467 -17.06 6.63 -4.70
CA LYS A 467 -16.06 6.05 -3.78
C LYS A 467 -16.60 4.93 -2.91
N PHE A 468 -17.91 4.73 -2.91
CA PHE A 468 -18.54 3.66 -2.15
C PHE A 468 -18.49 2.36 -2.93
N TRP A 469 -18.00 1.29 -2.31
CA TRP A 469 -18.03 -0.03 -2.92
C TRP A 469 -18.16 -1.11 -1.86
N VAL A 470 -18.34 -2.36 -2.30
CA VAL A 470 -18.44 -3.52 -1.40
C VAL A 470 -17.35 -4.51 -1.74
N SER A 471 -16.62 -4.95 -0.72
CA SER A 471 -15.77 -6.13 -0.83
C SER A 471 -16.35 -7.25 -0.02
N THR A 472 -16.22 -8.44 -0.58
CA THR A 472 -16.69 -9.67 0.01
C THR A 472 -15.58 -10.70 0.04
N PHE A 473 -15.50 -11.46 1.12
CA PHE A 473 -14.62 -12.60 1.22
C PHE A 473 -15.43 -13.82 1.69
N SER A 474 -15.16 -14.99 1.13
CA SER A 474 -15.74 -16.26 1.56
C SER A 474 -14.70 -17.35 1.34
N ASN A 475 -14.56 -18.26 2.31
CA ASN A 475 -13.69 -19.43 2.18
C ASN A 475 -14.27 -20.52 1.25
N LYS A 476 -15.50 -20.34 0.74
CA LYS A 476 -16.19 -21.24 -0.19
C LYS A 476 -16.92 -20.45 -1.27
N ASP A 477 -17.04 -21.01 -2.47
CA ASP A 477 -18.07 -20.57 -3.41
C ASP A 477 -19.42 -20.97 -2.81
N ILE A 478 -20.04 -20.05 -2.06
CA ILE A 478 -21.32 -20.31 -1.43
C ILE A 478 -22.37 -20.43 -2.54
N VAL A 479 -22.85 -21.65 -2.73
CA VAL A 479 -24.09 -21.93 -3.44
C VAL A 479 -25.21 -21.77 -2.44
N MET A 480 -26.15 -20.89 -2.75
CA MET A 480 -27.24 -20.52 -1.84
C MET A 480 -28.24 -21.67 -1.72
N GLY A 481 -28.83 -21.82 -0.53
CA GLY A 481 -30.00 -22.67 -0.36
C GLY A 481 -31.23 -21.97 -0.94
N HIS A 482 -31.86 -22.59 -1.94
CA HIS A 482 -33.23 -22.25 -2.36
C HIS A 482 -34.19 -23.07 -1.50
N ASP A 483 -35.21 -22.43 -0.92
CA ASP A 483 -36.31 -23.05 -0.18
C ASP A 483 -35.89 -24.22 0.72
N ILE A 484 -35.31 -23.91 1.88
CA ILE A 484 -34.98 -24.93 2.86
C ILE A 484 -36.29 -25.43 3.48
N PRO A 485 -36.55 -26.76 3.54
CA PRO A 485 -37.83 -27.35 3.97
C PRO A 485 -38.34 -26.93 5.35
N ASN A 486 -37.48 -26.32 6.18
CA ASN A 486 -37.77 -25.88 7.55
C ASN A 486 -37.80 -24.36 7.71
N LEU A 487 -37.65 -23.58 6.62
CA LEU A 487 -37.81 -22.13 6.64
C LEU A 487 -39.20 -21.77 6.08
N PRO A 488 -39.97 -20.92 6.78
CA PRO A 488 -41.37 -20.67 6.45
C PRO A 488 -41.59 -19.85 5.17
N GLU A 489 -40.52 -19.31 4.56
CA GLU A 489 -40.61 -18.29 3.51
C GLU A 489 -39.63 -18.53 2.36
N ARG A 490 -40.12 -18.32 1.14
CA ARG A 490 -39.30 -18.28 -0.09
C ARG A 490 -38.28 -17.16 0.01
N GLY A 491 -37.01 -17.48 -0.17
CA GLY A 491 -35.93 -16.50 -0.05
C GLY A 491 -34.57 -17.06 -0.43
N ILE A 492 -33.60 -16.15 -0.51
CA ILE A 492 -32.20 -16.46 -0.73
C ILE A 492 -31.46 -16.32 0.60
N TYR A 493 -30.72 -17.33 1.03
CA TYR A 493 -30.10 -17.36 2.36
C TYR A 493 -28.57 -17.52 2.30
N LEU A 494 -27.87 -16.79 3.17
CA LEU A 494 -26.45 -16.92 3.47
C LEU A 494 -26.28 -17.38 4.91
N PHE A 495 -25.57 -18.48 5.14
CA PHE A 495 -25.38 -19.02 6.49
C PHE A 495 -24.06 -18.60 7.11
N HIS A 496 -24.07 -18.30 8.41
CA HIS A 496 -22.86 -17.89 9.13
C HIS A 496 -21.76 -18.97 9.11
N GLN A 497 -22.14 -20.25 9.05
CA GLN A 497 -21.22 -21.40 8.98
C GLN A 497 -20.37 -21.42 7.70
N ASP A 498 -20.71 -20.58 6.72
CA ASP A 498 -19.98 -20.46 5.47
C ASP A 498 -18.76 -19.52 5.55
N ASN A 499 -18.48 -18.92 6.73
CA ASN A 499 -17.31 -18.07 6.99
C ASN A 499 -17.14 -16.96 5.94
N TYR A 500 -18.18 -16.13 5.75
CA TYR A 500 -18.17 -15.00 4.84
C TYR A 500 -17.85 -13.68 5.54
N ASN A 501 -17.48 -12.62 4.79
CA ASN A 501 -17.29 -11.27 5.28
C ASN A 501 -17.85 -10.22 4.31
N LEU A 502 -18.54 -9.20 4.83
CA LEU A 502 -19.00 -8.03 4.05
C LEU A 502 -18.36 -6.75 4.56
N TRP A 503 -17.68 -6.04 3.68
CA TRP A 503 -17.17 -4.72 4.02
C TRP A 503 -17.75 -3.67 3.08
N PHE A 504 -18.40 -2.67 3.67
CA PHE A 504 -18.74 -1.43 3.00
C PHE A 504 -17.49 -0.56 3.00
N GLN A 505 -17.01 -0.25 1.81
CA GLN A 505 -15.74 0.41 1.57
C GLN A 505 -15.97 1.84 1.12
N PHE A 506 -15.09 2.75 1.55
CA PHE A 506 -15.10 4.15 1.14
C PHE A 506 -13.68 4.62 0.82
N GLY A 507 -13.47 5.04 -0.42
CA GLY A 507 -12.20 5.53 -0.95
C GLY A 507 -11.87 4.97 -2.32
N VAL A 508 -10.60 5.07 -2.72
CA VAL A 508 -10.12 4.56 -4.01
C VAL A 508 -10.40 3.05 -4.12
N ASN A 509 -11.19 2.68 -5.13
CA ASN A 509 -11.50 1.31 -5.47
C ASN A 509 -10.26 0.68 -6.13
N SER A 510 -9.81 -0.49 -5.65
CA SER A 510 -8.62 -1.27 -6.05
C SER A 510 -7.40 -1.21 -5.13
N THR A 511 -7.38 -0.31 -4.15
CA THR A 511 -6.29 -0.20 -3.17
C THR A 511 -6.81 -0.47 -1.76
N THR A 512 -5.95 -0.92 -0.86
CA THR A 512 -6.20 -1.01 0.58
C THR A 512 -6.25 0.37 1.27
N ASN A 513 -6.14 1.47 0.51
CA ASN A 513 -6.18 2.87 0.97
C ASN A 513 -7.58 3.38 1.34
N ASN A 514 -8.51 2.48 1.63
CA ASN A 514 -9.88 2.78 1.99
C ASN A 514 -10.08 2.77 3.51
N ILE A 515 -11.25 3.25 3.93
CA ILE A 515 -11.83 2.87 5.21
C ILE A 515 -13.00 1.92 4.99
N TYR A 516 -13.24 1.04 5.95
CA TYR A 516 -14.37 0.11 5.89
C TYR A 516 -15.29 0.15 7.10
N TYR A 517 -16.54 -0.22 6.85
CA TYR A 517 -17.56 -0.49 7.84
C TYR A 517 -18.18 -1.86 7.57
N THR A 518 -18.24 -2.71 8.59
CA THR A 518 -18.93 -3.99 8.48
C THR A 518 -20.32 -3.84 9.09
N PRO A 519 -21.41 -4.02 8.30
CA PRO A 519 -22.77 -3.91 8.83
C PRO A 519 -23.14 -5.04 9.79
N TRP A 520 -22.49 -6.21 9.68
CA TRP A 520 -22.86 -7.44 10.41
C TRP A 520 -21.62 -8.22 10.92
N PRO A 521 -21.65 -8.81 12.13
CA PRO A 521 -20.72 -9.84 12.58
C PRO A 521 -21.02 -11.17 11.86
N VAL A 522 -20.71 -11.20 10.59
CA VAL A 522 -20.83 -12.30 9.63
C VAL A 522 -20.39 -13.70 10.10
N ASP A 523 -19.58 -13.81 11.16
CA ASP A 523 -19.19 -15.07 11.79
C ASP A 523 -20.32 -15.72 12.63
N LYS A 524 -21.42 -14.99 12.87
CA LYS A 524 -22.50 -15.42 13.78
C LYS A 524 -23.92 -15.32 13.22
N TRP A 525 -24.13 -14.68 12.07
CA TRP A 525 -25.48 -14.37 11.57
C TRP A 525 -25.77 -14.84 10.16
N ASN A 526 -27.00 -15.32 9.95
CA ASN A 526 -27.52 -15.59 8.61
C ASN A 526 -28.05 -14.30 7.98
N ILE A 527 -27.96 -14.18 6.66
CA ILE A 527 -28.59 -13.08 5.90
C ILE A 527 -29.62 -13.66 4.95
N ALA A 528 -30.84 -13.13 4.98
CA ALA A 528 -31.89 -13.47 4.03
C ALA A 528 -32.23 -12.31 3.10
N PHE A 529 -32.32 -12.60 1.81
CA PHE A 529 -32.84 -11.68 0.81
C PHE A 529 -34.27 -12.11 0.47
N LYS A 530 -35.23 -11.22 0.72
CA LYS A 530 -36.67 -11.48 0.63
C LYS A 530 -37.36 -10.42 -0.23
N PRO A 531 -38.49 -10.71 -0.89
CA PRO A 531 -39.24 -9.70 -1.61
C PRO A 531 -39.89 -8.67 -0.65
N TYR A 532 -40.14 -7.45 -1.12
CA TYR A 532 -40.88 -6.45 -0.34
C TYR A 532 -42.24 -6.96 0.13
N GLY A 533 -42.57 -6.68 1.40
CA GLY A 533 -43.87 -7.03 1.99
C GLY A 533 -43.95 -8.44 2.57
N SER A 534 -42.87 -9.22 2.57
CA SER A 534 -42.78 -10.46 3.36
C SER A 534 -42.97 -10.17 4.87
N PRO A 535 -43.73 -11.01 5.60
CA PRO A 535 -43.92 -10.85 7.05
C PRO A 535 -42.59 -10.78 7.81
N MET A 536 -42.49 -9.95 8.85
CA MET A 536 -41.30 -9.87 9.71
C MET A 536 -41.19 -11.04 10.68
#